data_AF-A0A914CSB9-F1
#
_entry.id   AF-A0A914CSB9-F1
#
_cell.length_a   1.000
_cell.length_b   1.000
_cell.length_c   1.000
_cell.angle_alpha   90.00
_cell.angle_beta   90.00
_cell.angle_gamma   90.00
#
_symmetry.space_group_name_H-M   'P 1'
#
loop_
_entity.id
_entity.type
_entity.pdbx_description
1 polymer ?
#
loop_
_entity_poly.entity_id
_entity_poly.type
_entity_poly.pdbx_seq_one_letter_code
_entity_poly.pdbx_strand_id
1 'polypeptide(L)' 'MNYAHGYPPAAPPQQPNLWQIFQNVDKDRSGQITTNELQTALSNGTWNPFNPETCRLMIGMFDSNGDGAINF' A
#
# COMPACT_ATOMS: atom_id res chain seq x y z
N MET A 1 -4.55 35.29 37.42
CA MET A 1 -5.11 34.11 36.74
C MET A 1 -5.39 34.46 35.30
N ASN A 2 -4.71 33.84 34.33
CA ASN A 2 -5.10 33.86 32.93
C ASN A 2 -4.93 32.44 32.37
N TYR A 3 -5.95 32.03 31.64
CA TYR A 3 -6.30 30.66 31.32
C TYR A 3 -5.43 30.16 30.17
N ALA A 4 -4.89 28.95 30.33
CA ALA A 4 -4.28 28.16 29.27
C ALA A 4 -5.17 28.11 28.03
N HIS A 5 -4.59 27.93 26.84
CA HIS A 5 -5.02 26.98 25.80
C HIS A 5 -3.96 27.03 24.69
N GLY A 6 -2.83 26.35 24.94
CA GLY A 6 -1.87 26.04 23.89
C GLY A 6 -2.51 25.02 22.96
N TYR A 7 -2.70 25.38 21.69
CA TYR A 7 -3.01 24.40 20.65
C TYR A 7 -1.90 23.33 20.68
N PRO A 8 -2.25 22.03 20.70
CA PRO A 8 -1.23 21.01 20.49
C PRO A 8 -0.58 21.27 19.12
N PRO A 9 0.75 21.14 19.00
CA PRO A 9 1.40 21.23 17.70
C PRO A 9 0.72 20.22 16.78
N ALA A 10 0.26 20.68 15.62
CA ALA A 10 -0.30 19.81 14.59
C ALA A 10 0.72 18.68 14.36
N ALA A 11 0.31 17.44 14.63
CA ALA A 11 1.18 16.29 14.44
C ALA A 11 1.72 16.34 13.01
N PRO A 12 3.03 16.10 12.80
CA PRO A 12 3.57 16.05 11.44
C PRO A 12 2.73 15.06 10.63
N PRO A 13 2.48 15.34 9.33
CA PRO A 13 1.75 14.42 8.48
C PRO A 13 2.39 13.05 8.62
N GLN A 14 1.63 12.11 9.17
CA GLN A 14 2.11 10.75 9.35
C GLN A 14 2.37 10.21 7.95
N GLN A 15 3.64 10.03 7.62
CA GLN A 15 3.99 9.36 6.38
C GLN A 15 3.28 8.01 6.41
N PRO A 16 2.51 7.66 5.37
CA PRO A 16 1.85 6.37 5.33
C PRO A 16 2.91 5.30 5.61
N ASN A 17 2.67 4.50 6.65
CA ASN A 17 3.60 3.45 7.01
C ASN A 17 3.60 2.43 5.87
N LEU A 18 4.63 2.48 5.02
CA LEU A 18 4.76 1.62 3.84
C LEU A 18 4.67 0.14 4.23
N TRP A 19 5.18 -0.22 5.41
CA TRP A 19 5.05 -1.58 5.95
C TRP A 19 3.60 -1.95 6.23
N GLN A 20 2.80 -1.05 6.81
CA GLN A 20 1.38 -1.34 7.04
C GLN A 20 0.60 -1.46 5.72
N ILE A 21 0.92 -0.63 4.73
CA ILE A 21 0.32 -0.74 3.39
C ILE A 21 0.70 -2.09 2.77
N PHE A 22 1.97 -2.46 2.84
CA PHE A 22 2.47 -3.74 2.35
C PHE A 22 1.69 -4.91 2.98
N GLN A 23 1.60 -4.94 4.31
CA GLN A 23 0.86 -5.97 5.05
C GLN A 23 -0.65 -6.00 4.74
N ASN A 24 -1.23 -4.88 4.32
CA ASN A 24 -2.64 -4.84 3.93
C ASN A 24 -2.87 -5.44 2.53
N VAL A 25 -1.86 -5.38 1.66
CA VAL A 25 -1.92 -5.88 0.28
C VAL A 25 -1.49 -7.35 0.22
N ASP A 26 -0.39 -7.72 0.88
CA ASP A 26 0.11 -9.10 1.02
C ASP A 26 -0.88 -9.93 1.87
N LYS A 27 -1.82 -10.60 1.21
CA LYS A 27 -2.95 -11.29 1.86
C LYS A 27 -2.52 -12.62 2.44
N ASP A 28 -1.62 -13.31 1.74
CA ASP A 28 -1.13 -14.62 2.16
C ASP A 28 0.08 -14.53 3.12
N ARG A 29 0.63 -13.32 3.31
CA ARG A 29 1.79 -13.04 4.16
C ARG A 29 3.05 -13.75 3.63
N SER A 30 3.16 -13.86 2.32
CA SER A 30 4.33 -14.43 1.65
C SER A 30 5.57 -13.54 1.74
N GLY A 31 5.39 -12.27 2.12
CA GLY A 31 6.46 -11.26 2.09
C GLY A 31 6.67 -10.65 0.71
N GLN A 32 5.76 -10.91 -0.24
CA GLN A 32 5.79 -10.43 -1.60
C GLN A 32 4.38 -9.99 -2.01
N ILE A 33 4.26 -8.93 -2.79
CA ILE A 33 2.98 -8.55 -3.40
C ILE A 33 2.94 -9.08 -4.82
N THR A 34 2.06 -10.06 -5.04
CA THR A 34 1.81 -10.62 -6.36
C THR A 34 0.86 -9.74 -7.18
N THR A 35 0.83 -9.97 -8.50
CA THR A 35 -0.13 -9.30 -9.39
C THR A 35 -1.59 -9.48 -8.93
N ASN A 36 -1.94 -10.65 -8.41
CA ASN A 36 -3.30 -10.96 -7.95
C ASN A 36 -3.67 -10.20 -6.68
N GLU A 37 -2.74 -10.08 -5.74
CA GLU A 37 -2.94 -9.33 -4.51
C GLU A 37 -3.05 -7.84 -4.79
N LEU A 38 -2.19 -7.32 -5.67
CA LEU A 38 -2.28 -5.94 -6.13
C LEU A 38 -3.61 -5.68 -6.85
N GLN A 39 -4.04 -6.59 -7.74
CA GLN A 39 -5.33 -6.48 -8.43
C GLN A 39 -6.48 -6.44 -7.44
N THR A 40 -6.46 -7.31 -6.42
CA THR A 40 -7.50 -7.38 -5.39
C THR A 40 -7.53 -6.11 -4.55
N ALA A 41 -6.37 -5.61 -4.13
CA ALA A 41 -6.24 -4.38 -3.38
C ALA A 41 -6.76 -3.16 -4.16
N LEU A 42 -6.42 -3.06 -5.45
CA LEU A 42 -6.86 -1.96 -6.33
C LEU A 42 -8.34 -2.04 -6.70
N SER A 43 -8.90 -3.26 -6.75
CA SER A 43 -10.35 -3.45 -6.98
C SER A 43 -11.19 -2.97 -5.81
N ASN A 44 -10.59 -2.73 -4.63
CA ASN A 44 -11.19 -2.09 -3.46
C ASN A 44 -12.58 -2.67 -3.08
N GLY A 45 -12.75 -4.00 -3.23
CA GLY A 45 -14.00 -4.69 -2.92
C GLY A 45 -15.12 -4.54 -3.96
N THR A 46 -14.86 -3.92 -5.12
CA THR A 46 -15.76 -4.02 -6.27
C THR A 46 -15.63 -5.41 -6.90
N TRP A 47 -16.76 -5.97 -7.33
CA TRP A 47 -16.80 -7.26 -8.05
C TRP A 47 -16.19 -7.18 -9.46
N ASN A 48 -15.65 -6.03 -9.84
CA ASN A 48 -14.98 -5.83 -11.10
C ASN A 48 -13.45 -5.82 -10.88
N PRO A 49 -12.72 -6.81 -11.40
CA PRO A 49 -11.28 -6.85 -11.26
C PRO A 49 -10.64 -5.64 -11.96
N PHE A 50 -9.69 -5.00 -11.27
CA PHE A 50 -8.83 -3.98 -11.88
C PHE A 50 -8.04 -4.59 -13.06
N ASN A 51 -7.68 -3.77 -14.05
CA ASN A 51 -7.06 -4.27 -15.27
C ASN A 51 -5.74 -5.00 -14.95
N PRO A 52 -5.62 -6.31 -15.27
CA PRO A 52 -4.43 -7.11 -14.96
C PRO A 52 -3.17 -6.67 -15.72
N GLU A 53 -3.32 -6.03 -16.88
CA GLU A 53 -2.20 -5.47 -17.64
C GLU A 53 -1.64 -4.23 -16.94
N THR A 54 -2.52 -3.37 -16.40
CA THR A 54 -2.11 -2.24 -15.57
C THR A 54 -1.45 -2.71 -14.28
N CYS A 55 -1.94 -3.76 -13.62
CA CYS A 55 -1.25 -4.35 -12.47
C CYS A 55 0.15 -4.82 -12.82
N ARG A 56 0.32 -5.51 -13.96
CA ARG A 56 1.64 -6.00 -14.41
C ARG A 56 2.61 -4.85 -14.69
N LEU A 57 2.14 -3.77 -15.29
CA LEU A 57 2.94 -2.56 -15.49
C LEU A 57 3.37 -1.96 -14.14
N MET A 58 2.45 -1.87 -13.17
CA MET A 58 2.77 -1.37 -11.83
C MET A 58 3.79 -2.26 -11.11
N ILE A 59 3.63 -3.59 -11.13
CA ILE A 59 4.61 -4.53 -10.60
C ILE A 59 5.98 -4.28 -11.25
N GLY A 60 6.04 -4.20 -12.58
CA GLY A 60 7.29 -3.99 -13.30
C GLY A 60 8.01 -2.67 -12.98
N MET A 61 7.31 -1.67 -12.44
CA MET A 61 7.94 -0.42 -11.99
C MET A 61 8.66 -0.56 -10.64
N PHE A 62 8.31 -1.57 -9.83
CA PHE A 62 8.82 -1.76 -8.47
C PHE A 62 9.52 -3.12 -8.27
N ASP A 63 9.38 -4.04 -9.21
CA ASP A 63 10.09 -5.32 -9.28
C ASP A 63 11.59 -5.07 -9.51
N SER A 64 12.36 -5.18 -8.43
CA SER A 64 13.79 -4.88 -8.41
C SER A 64 14.67 -6.10 -8.72
N ASN A 65 14.11 -7.30 -8.62
CA ASN A 65 14.82 -8.58 -8.78
C ASN A 65 14.33 -9.41 -9.98
N GLY A 66 13.28 -8.97 -10.67
CA GLY A 66 12.74 -9.58 -11.88
C GLY A 66 11.90 -10.83 -11.63
N ASP A 67 11.38 -11.01 -10.41
CA ASP A 67 10.59 -12.19 -10.04
C ASP A 67 9.09 -12.04 -10.35
N GLY A 68 8.66 -10.85 -10.80
CA GLY A 68 7.27 -10.54 -11.08
C GLY A 68 6.44 -10.24 -9.83
N ALA A 69 7.07 -9.85 -8.73
CA ALA A 69 6.44 -9.41 -7.50
C ALA A 69 7.11 -8.15 -6.92
N ILE A 70 6.39 -7.45 -6.02
CA ILE A 70 6.97 -6.35 -5.25
C ILE A 70 7.46 -6.90 -3.92
N ASN A 71 8.75 -6.72 -3.67
CA ASN A 71 9.45 -7.13 -2.47
C ASN A 71 9.61 -5.95 -1.50
N PHE A 72 9.64 -6.21 -0.18
CA PHE A 72 9.94 -5.20 0.85
C PHE A 72 11.40 -5.25 1.29
#